data_AF-A0A915MXG7-F1
#
_entry.id   AF-A0A915MXG7-F1
#
_cell.length_a   1.000
_cell.length_b   1.000
_cell.length_c   1.000
_cell.angle_alpha   90.00
_cell.angle_beta   90.00
_cell.angle_gamma   90.00
#
_symmetry.space_group_name_H-M   'P 1'
#
loop_
_entity.id
_entity.type
_entity.pdbx_description
1 polymer ?
#
loop_
_entity_poly.entity_id
_entity_poly.type
_entity_poly.pdbx_seq_one_letter_code
_entity_poly.pdbx_strand_id
1 'polypeptide(L)'
;MDWDFSCGQQQALNLWANEVEMIWREAGYQIEIIVTERPSHATELAEQICLDRVDILALGGGDGIVSEALHGLCSRADHERALRLPILHLPMGTGNALASSIAYQAKCEN
;
A
#
# COMPACT_ATOMS: atom_id res chain seq x y z
N MET A 1 5.29 -2.75 -24.47
CA MET A 1 6.15 -2.22 -23.39
C MET A 1 6.24 -3.36 -22.40
N ASP A 2 7.31 -4.13 -22.53
CA ASP A 2 7.48 -5.38 -21.78
C ASP A 2 7.99 -5.01 -20.39
N TRP A 3 7.10 -5.06 -19.41
CA TRP A 3 7.44 -4.90 -18.00
C TRP A 3 7.74 -6.29 -17.43
N ASP A 4 8.99 -6.53 -17.03
CA ASP A 4 9.40 -7.77 -16.35
C ASP A 4 9.03 -7.65 -14.86
N PHE A 5 7.74 -7.84 -14.55
CA PHE A 5 7.25 -7.82 -13.17
C PHE A 5 7.80 -9.03 -12.41
N SER A 6 8.22 -8.81 -11.16
CA SER A 6 8.55 -9.94 -10.28
C SER A 6 7.32 -10.84 -10.06
N CYS A 7 7.54 -12.13 -9.79
CA CYS A 7 6.46 -13.09 -9.53
C CYS A 7 5.47 -12.59 -8.46
N GLY A 8 5.97 -11.92 -7.41
CA GLY A 8 5.14 -11.31 -6.37
C GLY A 8 4.29 -10.13 -6.87
N GLN A 9 4.83 -9.28 -7.73
CA GLN A 9 4.08 -8.17 -8.34
C GLN A 9 3.01 -8.68 -9.30
N GLN A 10 3.31 -9.69 -10.11
CA GLN A 10 2.34 -10.30 -11.00
C GLN A 10 1.17 -10.91 -10.21
N GLN A 11 1.46 -11.58 -9.10
CA GLN A 11 0.43 -12.14 -8.21
C GLN A 11 -0.40 -11.05 -7.54
N ALA A 12 0.23 -9.97 -7.07
CA ALA A 12 -0.46 -8.82 -6.48
C ALA A 12 -1.41 -8.13 -7.48
N LEU A 13 -0.96 -7.91 -8.72
CA LEU A 13 -1.78 -7.34 -9.79
C LEU A 13 -2.96 -8.25 -10.17
N ASN A 14 -2.75 -9.56 -10.19
CA ASN A 14 -3.83 -10.50 -10.43
C ASN A 14 -4.86 -10.50 -9.28
N LEU A 15 -4.42 -10.47 -8.02
CA LEU A 15 -5.31 -10.35 -6.87
C LEU A 15 -6.09 -9.03 -6.92
N TRP A 16 -5.40 -7.94 -7.24
CA TRP A 16 -6.03 -6.64 -7.42
C TRP A 16 -7.15 -6.70 -8.46
N ALA A 17 -6.85 -7.15 -9.68
CA ALA A 17 -7.81 -7.17 -10.79
C ALA A 17 -9.01 -8.09 -10.54
N ASN A 18 -8.80 -9.23 -9.88
CA ASN A 18 -9.84 -10.24 -9.72
C ASN A 18 -10.67 -10.07 -8.43
N GLU A 19 -10.09 -9.54 -7.36
CA GLU A 19 -10.73 -9.55 -6.03
C GLU A 19 -10.98 -8.14 -5.47
N VAL A 20 -10.10 -7.17 -5.76
CA VAL A 20 -10.11 -5.87 -5.06
C VAL A 20 -10.78 -4.78 -5.90
N GLU A 21 -10.42 -4.71 -7.19
CA GLU A 21 -10.79 -3.58 -8.06
C GLU A 21 -12.30 -3.37 -8.14
N MET A 22 -13.07 -4.45 -8.35
CA MET A 22 -14.52 -4.37 -8.46
C MET A 22 -15.16 -3.85 -7.17
N ILE A 23 -14.74 -4.37 -6.01
CA ILE A 23 -15.30 -3.96 -4.71
C ILE A 23 -15.10 -2.46 -4.49
N TRP A 24 -13.91 -1.96 -4.81
CA TRP A 24 -13.57 -0.56 -4.56
C TRP A 24 -14.24 0.39 -5.56
N ARG A 25 -14.36 -0.03 -6.83
CA ARG A 25 -15.12 0.71 -7.83
C ARG A 25 -16.59 0.83 -7.45
N GLU A 26 -17.22 -0.26 -7.00
CA GLU A 26 -18.61 -0.27 -6.54
C GLU A 26 -18.80 0.57 -5.26
N ALA A 27 -17.78 0.63 -4.40
CA ALA A 27 -17.76 1.50 -3.23
C ALA A 27 -17.53 3.00 -3.58
N GLY A 28 -17.28 3.33 -4.85
CA GLY A 28 -17.14 4.71 -5.33
C GLY A 28 -15.76 5.34 -5.11
N TYR A 29 -14.73 4.53 -4.80
CA TYR A 29 -13.36 5.04 -4.64
C TYR A 29 -12.72 5.37 -5.98
N GLN A 30 -12.00 6.50 -6.03
CA GLN A 30 -11.06 6.81 -7.11
C GLN A 30 -9.71 6.23 -6.75
N ILE A 31 -9.19 5.36 -7.62
CA ILE A 31 -7.99 4.56 -7.33
C ILE A 31 -6.93 4.89 -8.37
N GLU A 32 -5.76 5.30 -7.91
CA GLU A 32 -4.54 5.38 -8.70
C GLU A 32 -3.61 4.24 -8.28
N ILE A 33 -3.17 3.43 -9.25
CA ILE A 33 -2.29 2.29 -9.00
C ILE A 33 -0.91 2.63 -9.52
N ILE A 34 0.09 2.54 -8.64
CA ILE A 34 1.49 2.71 -9.00
C ILE A 34 2.21 1.41 -8.64
N VAL A 35 2.85 0.80 -9.64
CA VAL A 35 3.67 -0.40 -9.43
C VAL A 35 5.09 0.04 -9.07
N THR A 36 5.62 -0.44 -7.95
CA THR A 36 7.01 -0.18 -7.58
C THR A 36 7.96 -0.91 -8.54
N GLU A 37 9.13 -0.34 -8.85
CA GLU A 37 9.99 -0.88 -9.92
C GLU A 37 11.35 -1.34 -9.39
N ARG A 38 11.72 -0.84 -8.21
CA ARG A 38 13.04 -1.06 -7.59
C ARG A 38 12.95 -0.91 -6.07
N PRO A 39 13.94 -1.42 -5.32
CA PRO A 39 14.03 -1.18 -3.88
C PRO A 39 13.95 0.32 -3.56
N SER A 40 13.29 0.66 -2.47
CA SER A 40 13.08 2.06 -2.02
C SER A 40 12.21 2.93 -2.93
N HIS A 41 11.62 2.39 -4.01
CA HIS A 41 10.69 3.16 -4.85
C HIS A 41 9.45 3.59 -4.04
N ALA A 42 8.95 2.73 -3.12
CA ALA A 42 7.83 3.10 -2.27
C ALA A 42 8.18 4.25 -1.31
N THR A 43 9.42 4.29 -0.82
CA THR A 43 9.93 5.41 0.01
C THR A 43 9.86 6.72 -0.75
N GLU A 44 10.37 6.76 -1.99
CA GLU A 44 10.40 7.97 -2.81
C GLU A 44 8.98 8.45 -3.17
N LEU A 45 8.09 7.53 -3.51
CA LEU A 45 6.69 7.84 -3.81
C LEU A 45 5.98 8.41 -2.57
N ALA A 46 6.19 7.80 -1.40
CA ALA A 46 5.60 8.27 -0.15
C ALA A 46 6.16 9.64 0.30
N GLU A 47 7.44 9.91 0.05
CA GLU A 47 8.03 11.22 0.31
C GLU A 47 7.42 12.31 -0.58
N GLN A 48 7.05 11.98 -1.83
CA GLN A 48 6.55 12.93 -2.83
C GLN A 48 5.01 13.05 -2.87
N ILE A 49 4.29 12.23 -2.12
CA ILE A 49 2.82 12.18 -2.19
C ILE A 49 2.18 13.53 -1.85
N CYS A 50 1.16 13.92 -2.60
CA CYS A 50 0.39 15.13 -2.32
C CYS A 50 -0.74 14.80 -1.34
N LEU A 51 -0.54 15.08 -0.05
CA LEU A 51 -1.49 14.77 1.03
C LEU A 51 -2.88 15.41 0.87
N ASP A 52 -3.00 16.46 0.05
CA ASP A 52 -4.29 17.12 -0.25
C ASP A 52 -5.10 16.41 -1.35
N ARG A 53 -4.49 15.45 -2.05
CA ARG A 53 -5.11 14.71 -3.16
C ARG A 53 -5.46 13.27 -2.82
N VAL A 54 -5.05 12.80 -1.65
CA VAL A 54 -5.22 11.41 -1.24
C VAL A 54 -5.83 11.36 0.15
N ASP A 55 -6.89 10.56 0.28
CA ASP A 55 -7.51 10.30 1.58
C ASP A 55 -6.87 9.10 2.29
N ILE A 56 -6.34 8.14 1.51
CA ILE A 56 -5.79 6.86 1.99
C ILE A 56 -4.59 6.46 1.14
N LEU A 57 -3.52 5.98 1.78
CA LEU A 57 -2.40 5.31 1.11
C LEU A 57 -2.54 3.79 1.22
N ALA A 58 -2.88 3.13 0.12
CA ALA A 58 -2.96 1.68 0.05
C ALA A 58 -1.62 1.07 -0.41
N LEU A 59 -1.11 0.08 0.33
CA LEU A 59 0.18 -0.56 0.10
C LEU A 59 -0.02 -2.05 -0.18
N GLY A 60 0.15 -2.43 -1.45
CA GLY A 60 0.04 -3.82 -1.92
C GLY A 60 1.38 -4.55 -1.90
N GLY A 61 1.53 -5.53 -1.01
CA GLY A 61 2.74 -6.34 -0.92
C GLY A 61 2.92 -7.01 0.45
N GLY A 62 4.16 -7.36 0.78
CA GLY A 62 4.52 -7.87 2.12
C GLY A 62 4.81 -6.75 3.12
N ASP A 63 5.23 -7.10 4.34
CA ASP A 63 5.49 -6.12 5.42
C ASP A 63 6.55 -5.05 5.04
N GLY A 64 7.49 -5.40 4.15
CA GLY A 64 8.55 -4.51 3.69
C GLY A 64 8.05 -3.23 3.00
N ILE A 65 6.95 -3.30 2.22
CA ILE A 65 6.43 -2.11 1.51
C ILE A 65 5.88 -1.07 2.50
N VAL A 66 5.38 -1.52 3.65
CA VAL A 66 4.88 -0.64 4.71
C VAL A 66 6.04 0.08 5.38
N SER A 67 7.14 -0.63 5.65
CA SER A 67 8.35 -0.03 6.21
C SER A 67 8.94 1.04 5.26
N GLU A 68 9.05 0.73 3.96
CA GLU A 68 9.51 1.70 2.96
C GLU A 68 8.64 2.96 2.91
N ALA A 69 7.31 2.78 2.80
CA ALA A 69 6.39 3.91 2.75
C ALA A 69 6.45 4.77 4.02
N LEU A 70 6.51 4.15 5.20
CA LEU A 70 6.65 4.87 6.48
C LEU A 70 7.96 5.67 6.54
N HIS A 71 9.08 5.11 6.09
CA HIS A 71 10.34 5.85 6.00
C HIS A 71 10.22 7.08 5.09
N GLY A 72 9.50 6.96 3.97
CA GLY A 72 9.24 8.09 3.07
C GLY A 72 8.42 9.18 3.74
N LEU A 73 7.32 8.81 4.39
CA LEU A 73 6.47 9.76 5.13
C LEU A 73 7.23 10.47 6.27
N CYS A 74 8.06 9.73 7.01
CA CYS A 74 8.89 10.27 8.09
C CYS A 74 9.98 11.22 7.61
N SER A 75 10.47 11.06 6.37
CA SER A 75 11.55 11.88 5.82
C SER A 75 11.07 13.27 5.37
N ARG A 76 9.75 13.49 5.30
CA ARG A 76 9.15 14.75 4.87
C ARG A 76 9.29 15.84 5.93
N ALA A 77 9.35 17.10 5.46
CA ALA A 77 9.31 18.26 6.34
C ALA A 77 7.99 18.38 7.12
N ASP A 78 6.87 17.94 6.53
CA ASP A 78 5.53 17.91 7.14
C ASP A 78 5.16 16.52 7.69
N HIS A 79 6.14 15.73 8.15
CA HIS A 79 5.93 14.34 8.58
C HIS A 79 4.84 14.17 9.65
N GLU A 80 4.65 15.14 10.57
CA GLU A 80 3.55 15.07 11.56
C GLU A 80 2.17 15.02 10.91
N ARG A 81 2.00 15.72 9.77
CA ARG A 81 0.78 15.67 8.97
C ARG A 81 0.76 14.38 8.13
N ALA A 82 1.88 14.04 7.50
CA ALA A 82 1.99 12.87 6.63
C ALA A 82 1.68 11.56 7.36
N LEU A 83 2.14 11.41 8.61
CA LEU A 83 1.90 10.23 9.44
C LEU A 83 0.45 10.10 9.94
N ARG A 84 -0.40 11.11 9.73
CA ARG A 84 -1.85 11.03 9.98
C ARG A 84 -2.62 10.49 8.79
N LEU A 85 -1.99 10.37 7.62
CA LEU A 85 -2.61 9.77 6.44
C LEU A 85 -2.93 8.30 6.76
N PRO A 86 -4.20 7.86 6.67
CA PRO A 86 -4.55 6.46 6.84
C PRO A 86 -3.77 5.56 5.88
N ILE A 87 -3.16 4.51 6.43
CA ILE A 87 -2.45 3.48 5.66
C ILE A 87 -3.26 2.21 5.66
N LEU A 88 -3.51 1.66 4.47
CA LEU A 88 -4.11 0.35 4.29
C LEU A 88 -3.06 -0.62 3.77
N HIS A 89 -2.73 -1.66 4.55
CA HIS A 89 -1.87 -2.74 4.08
C HIS A 89 -2.72 -3.81 3.39
N LEU A 90 -2.46 -4.05 2.11
CA LEU A 90 -3.05 -5.13 1.33
C LEU A 90 -2.04 -6.29 1.28
N PRO A 91 -2.29 -7.39 2.02
CA PRO A 91 -1.36 -8.51 2.14
C PRO A 91 -1.30 -9.31 0.83
N MET A 92 -0.44 -8.88 -0.08
CA MET A 92 -0.25 -9.49 -1.40
C MET A 92 1.13 -10.15 -1.54
N GLY A 93 1.94 -10.14 -0.47
CA GLY A 93 3.26 -10.77 -0.41
C GLY A 93 3.27 -12.12 0.32
N THR A 94 4.46 -12.70 0.47
CA THR A 94 4.69 -13.96 1.20
C THR A 94 4.87 -13.77 2.71
N GLY A 95 5.29 -12.57 3.15
CA GLY A 95 5.41 -12.19 4.57
C GLY A 95 4.42 -11.09 4.91
N ASN A 96 3.36 -11.44 5.65
CA ASN A 96 2.25 -10.55 6.01
C ASN A 96 1.99 -10.59 7.52
N ALA A 97 3.06 -10.52 8.33
CA ALA A 97 2.94 -10.57 9.79
C ALA A 97 2.19 -9.34 10.32
N LEU A 98 2.36 -8.18 9.68
CA LEU A 98 1.64 -6.96 10.05
C LEU A 98 0.13 -7.13 9.82
N ALA A 99 -0.28 -7.50 8.60
CA ALA A 99 -1.68 -7.75 8.29
C ALA A 99 -2.30 -8.82 9.20
N SER A 100 -1.55 -9.88 9.50
CA SER A 100 -2.02 -10.93 10.42
C SER A 100 -2.24 -10.42 11.84
N SER A 101 -1.34 -9.56 12.33
CA SER A 101 -1.44 -8.96 13.68
C SER A 101 -2.61 -8.01 13.79
N ILE A 102 -2.82 -7.16 12.77
CA ILE A 102 -3.97 -6.24 12.70
C ILE A 102 -5.28 -7.05 12.62
N ALA A 103 -5.35 -8.06 11.75
CA ALA A 103 -6.53 -8.90 11.62
C ALA A 103 -6.84 -9.67 12.91
N TYR A 104 -5.81 -10.07 13.67
CA TYR A 104 -5.99 -10.70 14.98
C TYR A 104 -6.61 -9.72 15.99
N GLN A 105 -6.09 -8.48 16.08
CA GLN A 105 -6.66 -7.45 16.96
C GLN A 105 -8.10 -7.12 16.58
N ALA A 106 -8.41 -7.00 15.29
CA ALA A 106 -9.76 -6.74 14.81
C ALA A 106 -10.77 -7.84 15.17
N LYS A 107 -10.32 -9.09 15.35
CA LYS A 107 -11.17 -10.20 15.81
C LYS A 107 -11.44 -10.18 17.31
N CYS A 108 -10.64 -9.46 18.10
CA CYS A 108 -10.75 -9.42 19.56
C CYS A 108 -11.73 -8.35 20.07
N GLU A 109 -12.36 -7.56 19.20
CA GLU A 109 -13.38 -6.55 19.57
C GLU A 109 -14.83 -7.09 19.58
N ASN A 110 -15.03 -8.40 19.83
CA ASN A 110 -16.36 -9.00 20.02
C ASN A 110 -16.65 -9.33 21.49
#